data_AF-A0A3D0J6Y9-F1
#
_entry.id   AF-A0A3D0J6Y9-F1
#
_cell.length_a   1.000
_cell.length_b   1.000
_cell.length_c   1.000
_cell.angle_alpha   90.00
_cell.angle_beta   90.00
_cell.angle_gamma   90.00
#
_symmetry.space_group_name_H-M   'P 1'
#
loop_
_entity.id
_entity.type
_entity.pdbx_description
1 polymer ?
#
loop_
_entity_poly.entity_id
_entity_poly.type
_entity_poly.pdbx_seq_one_letter_code
_entity_poly.pdbx_strand_id
1 'polypeptide(L)'
;MNGNPEEEKTKDAPAAARIVKGPGLFETTRGNASEAYLILRSKGKTVPYAWVKSAQESRKKRQDELGIKLKEKSLDAFPILRQWESALEKERFYYGLRALFDLEQNGETKL
;
A
#
# COMPACT_ATOMS: atom_id res chain seq x y z
N MET A 1 -43.28 -27.32 27.32
CA MET A 1 -42.86 -28.67 26.87
C MET A 1 -43.07 -28.66 25.36
N ASN A 2 -42.09 -28.64 24.47
CA ASN A 2 -40.80 -29.33 24.35
C ASN A 2 -39.71 -28.30 23.95
N GLY A 3 -38.41 -28.38 24.24
CA GLY A 3 -37.51 -29.54 24.34
C GLY A 3 -36.57 -29.56 23.11
N ASN A 4 -35.46 -28.80 23.20
CA ASN A 4 -34.24 -28.73 22.32
C ASN A 4 -33.63 -30.15 22.05
N PRO A 5 -32.60 -30.42 21.18
CA PRO A 5 -31.50 -29.56 20.70
C PRO A 5 -30.91 -29.86 19.29
N GLU A 6 -29.98 -29.00 18.82
CA GLU A 6 -28.82 -29.25 17.93
C GLU A 6 -28.34 -27.86 17.43
N GLU A 7 -27.56 -27.12 18.21
CA GLU A 7 -26.09 -27.08 18.12
C GLU A 7 -25.51 -27.48 16.75
N GLU A 8 -25.17 -26.49 15.93
CA GLU A 8 -23.84 -26.50 15.31
C GLU A 8 -23.22 -25.10 15.35
N LYS A 9 -22.29 -24.96 16.30
CA LYS A 9 -21.31 -23.88 16.40
C LYS A 9 -20.51 -23.82 15.10
N THR A 10 -20.56 -22.71 14.38
CA THR A 10 -19.42 -22.28 13.57
C THR A 10 -18.60 -21.29 14.38
N LYS A 11 -17.79 -21.85 15.28
CA LYS A 11 -16.61 -21.19 15.83
C LYS A 11 -15.45 -21.38 14.84
N ASP A 12 -14.69 -20.31 14.67
CA ASP A 12 -13.27 -20.28 14.28
C ASP A 12 -12.89 -20.56 12.81
N ALA A 13 -12.84 -19.47 12.03
CA ALA A 13 -11.73 -19.21 11.13
C ALA A 13 -11.56 -17.68 10.98
N PRO A 14 -10.37 -17.08 11.23
CA PRO A 14 -10.19 -15.65 11.00
C PRO A 14 -10.34 -15.38 9.51
N ALA A 15 -11.32 -14.55 9.17
CA ALA A 15 -11.62 -14.15 7.80
C ALA A 15 -10.33 -13.76 7.09
N ALA A 16 -9.97 -14.49 6.03
CA ALA A 16 -8.91 -14.11 5.11
C ALA A 16 -9.09 -12.63 4.76
N ALA A 17 -8.21 -11.78 5.29
CA ALA A 17 -8.32 -10.34 5.22
C ALA A 17 -8.63 -9.93 3.78
N ARG A 18 -9.78 -9.31 3.54
CA ARG A 18 -10.23 -8.97 2.19
C ARG A 18 -9.26 -7.97 1.59
N ILE A 19 -8.45 -8.41 0.63
CA ILE A 19 -7.47 -7.57 -0.07
C ILE A 19 -8.22 -6.43 -0.77
N VAL A 20 -7.86 -5.18 -0.47
CA VAL A 20 -8.36 -4.02 -1.22
C VAL A 20 -7.84 -4.07 -2.66
N LYS A 21 -8.59 -3.59 -3.65
CA LYS A 21 -8.01 -3.25 -4.95
C LYS A 21 -7.40 -1.85 -4.83
N GLY A 22 -6.10 -1.73 -5.11
CA GLY A 22 -5.24 -0.62 -4.68
C GLY A 22 -5.22 0.71 -5.44
N PRO A 23 -6.03 1.01 -6.48
CA PRO A 23 -5.99 2.35 -7.05
C PRO A 23 -6.87 3.29 -6.20
N GLY A 24 -6.27 4.29 -5.56
CA GLY A 24 -7.01 5.39 -4.90
C GLY A 24 -6.71 5.60 -3.42
N LEU A 25 -6.04 4.68 -2.73
CA LEU A 25 -5.77 4.85 -1.29
C LEU A 25 -4.80 6.01 -1.04
N PHE A 26 -3.75 6.11 -1.85
CA PHE A 26 -2.81 7.22 -1.84
C PHE A 26 -3.53 8.56 -2.05
N GLU A 27 -4.40 8.63 -3.05
CA GLU A 27 -5.16 9.84 -3.39
C GLU A 27 -6.16 10.21 -2.30
N THR A 28 -6.85 9.22 -1.72
CA THR A 28 -7.87 9.43 -0.67
C THR A 28 -7.24 9.98 0.60
N THR A 29 -6.07 9.50 0.99
CA THR A 29 -5.36 9.97 2.19
C THR A 29 -4.32 11.03 1.90
N ARG A 30 -4.25 11.51 0.65
CA ARG A 30 -3.25 12.49 0.19
C ARG A 30 -1.82 12.10 0.58
N GLY A 31 -1.50 10.82 0.48
CA GLY A 31 -0.18 10.27 0.83
C GLY A 31 0.06 10.05 2.34
N ASN A 32 -0.95 10.23 3.20
CA ASN A 32 -0.80 9.96 4.63
C ASN A 32 -0.92 8.45 4.93
N ALA A 33 0.22 7.82 5.21
CA ALA A 33 0.29 6.39 5.50
C ALA A 33 -0.38 6.00 6.83
N SER A 34 -0.29 6.85 7.86
CA SER A 34 -0.91 6.60 9.17
C SER A 34 -2.43 6.61 9.09
N GLU A 35 -2.99 7.57 8.35
CA GLU A 35 -4.43 7.63 8.08
C GLU A 35 -4.88 6.41 7.26
N ALA A 36 -4.14 6.05 6.20
CA ALA A 36 -4.42 4.87 5.40
C ALA A 36 -4.39 3.58 6.23
N TYR A 37 -3.44 3.46 7.16
CA TYR A 37 -3.34 2.36 8.10
C TYR A 37 -4.60 2.26 8.97
N LEU A 38 -5.03 3.36 9.61
CA LEU A 38 -6.24 3.39 10.43
C LEU A 38 -7.50 3.02 9.63
N ILE A 39 -7.62 3.52 8.40
CA ILE A 39 -8.73 3.19 7.49
C ILE A 39 -8.74 1.69 7.16
N LEU A 40 -7.60 1.10 6.82
CA LEU A 40 -7.53 -0.32 6.47
C LEU A 40 -7.75 -1.22 7.69
N ARG A 41 -7.16 -0.86 8.83
CA ARG A 41 -7.33 -1.55 10.12
C ARG A 41 -8.80 -1.58 10.54
N SER A 42 -9.49 -0.43 10.49
CA SER A 42 -10.93 -0.36 10.81
C SER A 42 -11.81 -1.24 9.93
N LYS A 43 -11.33 -1.58 8.73
CA LYS A 43 -12.02 -2.44 7.75
C LYS A 43 -11.57 -3.91 7.83
N GLY A 44 -10.65 -4.26 8.73
CA GLY A 44 -10.05 -5.60 8.83
C GLY A 44 -9.26 -6.00 7.58
N LYS A 45 -8.64 -5.04 6.89
CA LYS A 45 -7.90 -5.25 5.63
C LYS A 45 -6.41 -5.03 5.84
N THR A 46 -5.60 -5.72 5.05
CA THR A 46 -4.14 -5.60 5.04
C THR A 46 -3.62 -5.11 3.69
N VAL A 47 -2.34 -4.76 3.62
CA VAL A 47 -1.65 -4.33 2.41
C VAL A 47 -0.77 -5.44 1.85
N PRO A 48 -0.98 -5.89 0.60
CA PRO A 48 -0.09 -6.84 -0.05
C PRO A 48 1.29 -6.23 -0.32
N TYR A 49 2.35 -7.01 -0.09
CA TYR A 49 3.72 -6.62 -0.47
C TYR A 49 3.86 -6.31 -1.98
N ALA A 50 2.99 -6.92 -2.80
CA ALA A 50 2.91 -6.64 -4.24
C ALA A 50 2.68 -5.15 -4.55
N TRP A 51 1.97 -4.40 -3.69
CA TRP A 51 1.76 -2.96 -3.92
C TRP A 51 3.05 -2.15 -3.80
N VAL A 52 3.89 -2.50 -2.82
CA VAL A 52 5.22 -1.89 -2.67
C VAL A 52 6.05 -2.19 -3.91
N LYS A 53 6.07 -3.45 -4.38
CA LYS A 53 6.77 -3.83 -5.62
C LYS A 53 6.27 -3.07 -6.84
N SER A 54 4.95 -2.99 -7.03
CA SER A 54 4.38 -2.26 -8.18
C SER A 54 4.68 -0.76 -8.14
N ALA A 55 4.68 -0.14 -6.95
CA ALA A 55 5.06 1.25 -6.81
C ALA A 55 6.56 1.47 -7.10
N GLN A 56 7.43 0.57 -6.62
CA GLN A 56 8.86 0.55 -6.93
C GLN A 56 9.11 0.41 -8.43
N GLU A 57 8.45 -0.53 -9.10
CA GLU A 57 8.55 -0.71 -10.55
C GLU A 57 8.06 0.51 -11.32
N SER A 58 6.97 1.14 -10.87
CA SER A 58 6.46 2.37 -11.47
C SER A 58 7.46 3.52 -11.38
N ARG A 59 8.17 3.68 -10.25
CA ARG A 59 9.26 4.66 -10.14
C ARG A 59 10.44 4.28 -11.05
N LYS A 60 10.87 3.01 -11.02
CA LYS A 60 12.02 2.53 -11.80
C LYS A 60 11.85 2.76 -13.30
N LYS A 61 10.66 2.49 -13.84
CA LYS A 61 10.33 2.72 -15.26
C LYS A 61 10.55 4.17 -15.74
N ARG A 62 10.60 5.13 -14.83
CA ARG A 62 10.81 6.57 -15.13
C ARG A 62 12.27 7.01 -15.00
N GLN A 63 13.15 6.17 -14.47
CA GLN A 63 14.53 6.55 -14.17
C GLN A 63 15.39 6.72 -15.42
N ASP A 64 15.22 5.84 -16.40
CA ASP A 64 16.06 5.86 -17.60
C ASP A 64 15.85 7.15 -18.41
N GLU A 65 14.60 7.49 -18.69
CA GLU A 65 14.23 8.72 -19.40
C GLU A 65 14.61 9.97 -18.59
N LEU A 66 14.33 9.99 -17.28
CA LEU A 66 14.72 11.10 -16.41
C LEU A 66 16.24 11.29 -16.39
N GLY A 67 17.00 10.20 -16.30
CA GLY A 67 18.46 10.24 -16.27
C GLY A 67 19.07 10.83 -17.54
N ILE A 68 18.49 10.52 -18.71
CA ILE A 68 18.87 11.14 -19.99
C ILE A 68 18.55 12.64 -19.95
N LYS A 69 17.31 13.01 -19.59
CA LYS A 69 16.87 14.41 -19.58
C LYS A 69 17.58 15.30 -18.57
N LEU A 70 17.92 14.78 -17.40
CA LEU A 70 18.70 15.54 -16.41
C LEU A 70 20.13 15.80 -16.91
N LYS A 71 20.74 14.87 -17.64
CA LYS A 71 22.09 15.07 -18.24
C LYS A 71 22.08 16.13 -19.34
N GLU A 72 20.98 16.28 -20.07
CA GLU A 72 20.78 17.34 -21.07
C GLU A 72 20.72 18.75 -20.44
N LYS A 73 20.58 18.87 -19.11
CA LYS A 73 20.45 20.14 -18.38
C LYS A 73 19.33 21.06 -18.93
N SER A 74 18.30 20.46 -19.53
CA SER A 74 17.13 21.18 -20.06
C SER A 74 16.00 21.23 -19.02
N LEU A 75 15.23 22.33 -19.06
CA LEU A 75 13.97 22.45 -18.30
C LEU A 75 12.89 21.49 -18.82
N ASP A 76 13.07 20.91 -20.00
CA ASP A 76 12.18 19.87 -20.55
C ASP A 76 12.18 18.59 -19.71
N ALA A 77 13.16 18.42 -18.81
CA ALA A 77 13.16 17.36 -17.82
C ALA A 77 12.03 17.51 -16.77
N PHE A 78 11.48 18.72 -16.60
CA PHE A 78 10.55 19.04 -15.51
C PHE A 78 9.30 18.15 -15.48
N PRO A 79 8.57 17.89 -16.60
CA PRO A 79 7.41 17.00 -16.56
C PRO A 79 7.76 15.57 -16.13
N ILE A 80 8.89 15.05 -16.60
CA ILE A 80 9.35 13.69 -16.26
C ILE A 80 9.81 13.64 -14.80
N LEU A 81 10.47 14.69 -14.32
CA LEU A 81 10.86 14.84 -12.92
C LEU A 81 9.62 14.83 -12.02
N ARG A 82 8.59 15.62 -12.32
CA ARG A 82 7.33 15.64 -11.55
C ARG A 82 6.63 14.28 -11.51
N GLN A 83 6.65 13.55 -12.62
CA GLN A 83 6.11 12.19 -12.66
C GLN A 83 6.91 11.20 -11.82
N TRP A 84 8.25 11.32 -11.86
CA TRP A 84 9.13 10.50 -11.04
C TRP A 84 8.96 10.79 -9.54
N GLU A 85 8.86 12.07 -9.15
CA GLU A 85 8.56 12.50 -7.78
C GLU A 85 7.22 11.92 -7.30
N SER A 86 6.17 12.04 -8.12
CA SER A 86 4.85 11.48 -7.80
C SER A 86 4.90 9.95 -7.61
N ALA A 87 5.70 9.25 -8.43
CA ALA A 87 5.90 7.81 -8.28
C ALA A 87 6.69 7.46 -7.00
N LEU A 88 7.71 8.26 -6.66
CA LEU A 88 8.49 8.11 -5.43
C LEU A 88 7.63 8.34 -4.18
N GLU A 89 6.76 9.34 -4.17
CA GLU A 89 5.83 9.60 -3.08
C GLU A 89 4.88 8.41 -2.87
N LYS A 90 4.31 7.86 -3.95
CA LYS A 90 3.48 6.65 -3.90
C LYS A 90 4.24 5.44 -3.35
N GLU A 91 5.48 5.24 -3.76
CA GLU A 91 6.33 4.17 -3.23
C GLU A 91 6.55 4.33 -1.72
N ARG A 92 6.95 5.52 -1.26
CA ARG A 92 7.15 5.80 0.17
C ARG A 92 5.87 5.58 0.98
N PHE A 93 4.73 5.98 0.43
CA PHE A 93 3.42 5.76 1.03
C PHE A 93 3.13 4.27 1.24
N TYR A 94 3.22 3.45 0.18
CA TYR A 94 2.93 2.02 0.30
C TYR A 94 3.96 1.28 1.16
N TYR A 95 5.22 1.71 1.12
CA TYR A 95 6.28 1.20 1.98
C TYR A 95 5.98 1.47 3.46
N GLY A 96 5.73 2.73 3.83
CA GLY A 96 5.41 3.10 5.21
C GLY A 96 4.14 2.43 5.71
N LEU A 97 3.11 2.35 4.86
CA LEU A 97 1.87 1.65 5.18
C LEU A 97 2.11 0.15 5.43
N ARG A 98 2.95 -0.52 4.64
CA ARG A 98 3.31 -1.92 4.88
C ARG A 98 4.11 -2.07 6.18
N ALA A 99 5.06 -1.17 6.44
CA ALA A 99 5.86 -1.18 7.66
C ALA A 99 4.96 -1.13 8.92
N LEU A 100 3.93 -0.27 8.93
CA LEU A 100 2.98 -0.20 10.04
C LEU A 100 2.24 -1.51 10.27
N PHE A 101 1.83 -2.21 9.20
CA PHE A 101 1.19 -3.53 9.33
C PHE A 101 2.17 -4.61 9.79
N ASP A 102 3.43 -4.59 9.32
CA ASP A 102 4.44 -5.53 9.78
C ASP A 102 4.73 -5.34 11.28
N LEU A 103 4.83 -4.08 11.73
CA LEU A 103 5.00 -3.74 13.14
C LEU A 103 3.81 -4.19 14.00
N GLU A 104 2.56 -3.98 13.53
CA GLU A 104 1.37 -4.47 14.23
C GLU A 104 1.37 -6.01 14.36
N GLN A 105 1.79 -6.71 13.31
CA GLN A 105 1.69 -8.18 13.25
C GLN A 105 2.85 -8.89 13.95
N ASN A 106 4.08 -8.37 13.80
CA ASN A 106 5.31 -9.08 14.18
C ASN A 106 6.17 -8.29 15.17
N GLY A 107 5.87 -7.02 15.44
CA GLY A 107 6.72 -6.14 16.26
C GLY A 107 8.01 -5.69 15.57
N GLU A 108 8.27 -6.15 14.35
CA GLU A 108 9.44 -5.83 13.53
C GLU A 108 9.04 -5.60 12.07
N THR A 109 9.92 -4.99 11.29
CA THR A 109 9.75 -4.84 9.84
C THR A 109 10.92 -5.49 9.10
N LYS A 110 10.61 -6.18 8.00
CA LYS A 110 11.60 -6.84 7.12
C LYS A 110 12.02 -5.96 5.94
N LEU A 111 11.54 -4.71 5.94
CA LEU A 111 11.74 -3.74 4.88
C LEU A 111 13.08 -3.01 4.97
#